data_AF-A0A2P6MHR8-F1
#
_entry.id   AF-A0A2P6MHR8-F1
#
_cell.length_a   1.000
_cell.length_b   1.000
_cell.length_c   1.000
_cell.angle_alpha   90.00
_cell.angle_beta   90.00
_cell.angle_gamma   90.00
#
_symmetry.space_group_name_H-M   'P 1'
#
loop_
_entity.id
_entity.type
_entity.pdbx_description
1 polymer ?
#
loop_
_entity_poly.entity_id
_entity_poly.type
_entity_poly.pdbx_seq_one_letter_code
_entity_poly.pdbx_strand_id
1 'polypeptide(L)'
;MMKKFLLWLVVFTVAFGFALPASAAQAPAVIIDGERQYYDQPPVIDSGRTLVPLRGIFEELGAQVYWDQATQTVSATGPARVELTIGENRAFVNGDSVSLDVPAQIRQGRTLVPLRFVGEALGASVNWNGATRVITIKSPEIEKEAPSEEEDVPPPPAAPAPPPPPTAPEPDSEPEVPSPPTGAFAWYSDEAIYISWDENPEIDYYYVYYSDNQDGPYLVFGDENDPQAFDYGVEDTDVYPGETWYYKVTAVKNGVESDFSNVISASVPQSEPEALDLHIVADDYDNTYLGLATTYYHEDSIYNENEFYGSSTGPFSIWNPYSKFGNDYGMYSAFSPIAKYPPMLVDDEGFIYARISINPYISDGIHPYDLYDLLDRNGY
;
A
#
# COMPACT_ATOMS: atom_id res chain seq x y z
N MET A 1 -37.41 -22.29 -70.43
CA MET A 1 -37.06 -20.89 -70.11
C MET A 1 -36.97 -20.80 -68.58
N MET A 2 -35.83 -21.01 -67.90
CA MET A 2 -34.61 -20.15 -67.82
C MET A 2 -35.00 -18.69 -67.59
N LYS A 3 -34.71 -18.09 -66.43
CA LYS A 3 -33.40 -17.56 -65.98
C LYS A 3 -33.29 -17.68 -64.44
N LYS A 4 -32.39 -18.49 -63.86
CA LYS A 4 -30.94 -18.27 -63.57
C LYS A 4 -30.63 -17.17 -62.53
N PHE A 5 -30.44 -17.60 -61.28
CA PHE A 5 -29.47 -17.16 -60.24
C PHE A 5 -29.45 -18.36 -59.26
N LEU A 6 -28.47 -19.29 -59.18
CA LEU A 6 -27.01 -19.18 -59.00
C LEU A 6 -26.72 -18.22 -57.83
N LEU A 7 -26.12 -18.58 -56.70
CA LEU A 7 -24.96 -19.43 -56.44
C LEU A 7 -24.82 -19.55 -54.89
N TRP A 8 -24.42 -20.74 -54.41
CA TRP A 8 -23.70 -21.02 -53.14
C TRP A 8 -23.97 -20.16 -51.87
N LEU A 9 -24.46 -20.79 -50.80
CA LEU A 9 -23.96 -20.48 -49.46
C LEU A 9 -23.95 -21.72 -48.55
N VAL A 10 -22.79 -22.37 -48.56
CA VAL A 10 -22.08 -22.95 -47.41
C VAL A 10 -22.96 -23.58 -46.31
N VAL A 11 -22.88 -24.91 -46.24
CA VAL A 11 -23.00 -25.68 -45.00
C VAL A 11 -22.06 -25.04 -43.98
N PHE A 12 -22.56 -24.09 -43.20
CA PHE A 12 -21.83 -23.50 -42.09
C PHE A 12 -22.00 -24.47 -40.93
N THR A 13 -21.22 -25.56 -40.95
CA THR A 13 -20.84 -26.25 -39.73
C THR A 13 -20.21 -25.19 -38.83
N VAL A 14 -21.02 -24.62 -37.95
CA VAL A 14 -20.55 -23.85 -36.81
C VAL A 14 -19.82 -24.84 -35.92
N ALA A 15 -18.55 -25.09 -36.24
CA ALA A 15 -17.58 -25.48 -35.23
C ALA A 15 -17.46 -24.25 -34.31
N PHE A 16 -18.41 -24.10 -33.40
CA PHE A 16 -18.25 -23.25 -32.23
C PHE A 16 -17.16 -23.95 -31.44
N GLY A 17 -15.91 -23.59 -31.75
CA GLY A 17 -14.82 -23.88 -30.86
C GLY A 17 -15.23 -23.28 -29.53
N PHE A 18 -15.57 -24.14 -28.56
CA PHE A 18 -15.48 -23.76 -27.18
C PHE A 18 -14.03 -23.33 -26.99
N ALA A 19 -13.78 -22.03 -27.09
CA ALA A 19 -12.62 -21.45 -26.46
C ALA A 19 -12.82 -21.79 -24.99
N LEU A 20 -12.11 -22.81 -24.51
CA LEU A 20 -11.97 -23.03 -23.09
C LEU A 20 -11.58 -21.65 -22.52
N PRO A 21 -12.25 -21.17 -21.47
CA PRO A 21 -11.83 -19.92 -20.83
C PRO A 21 -10.34 -20.09 -20.56
N ALA A 22 -9.54 -19.20 -21.14
CA ALA A 22 -8.12 -19.21 -20.92
C ALA A 22 -7.94 -19.11 -19.40
N SER A 23 -7.51 -20.21 -18.77
CA SER A 23 -7.19 -20.20 -17.36
C SER A 23 -6.15 -19.11 -17.19
N ALA A 24 -6.53 -18.02 -16.51
CA ALA A 24 -5.61 -16.96 -16.19
C ALA A 24 -4.44 -17.63 -15.47
N ALA A 25 -3.25 -17.56 -16.08
CA ALA A 25 -2.09 -18.21 -15.54
C ALA A 25 -1.84 -17.61 -14.15
N GLN A 26 -1.98 -18.44 -13.11
CA GLN A 26 -1.74 -18.01 -11.74
C GLN A 26 -0.33 -17.41 -11.61
N ALA A 27 -0.25 -16.22 -11.03
CA ALA A 27 0.99 -15.48 -10.88
C ALA A 27 1.97 -16.25 -9.96
N PRO A 28 3.29 -16.15 -10.20
CA PRO A 28 4.29 -16.71 -9.31
C PRO A 28 4.19 -16.19 -7.87
N ALA A 29 4.36 -17.07 -6.89
CA ALA A 29 4.49 -16.68 -5.48
C ALA A 29 5.97 -16.39 -5.15
N VAL A 30 6.22 -15.45 -4.25
CA VAL A 30 7.58 -15.08 -3.80
C VAL A 30 7.73 -15.42 -2.31
N ILE A 31 8.84 -16.07 -1.97
CA ILE A 31 9.24 -16.39 -0.61
C ILE A 31 10.65 -15.86 -0.41
N ILE A 32 10.86 -15.00 0.58
CA ILE A 32 12.17 -14.45 0.95
C ILE A 32 12.48 -14.91 2.37
N ASP A 33 13.61 -15.57 2.56
CA ASP A 33 14.08 -16.10 3.86
C ASP A 33 13.05 -16.97 4.63
N GLY A 34 12.14 -17.60 3.88
CA GLY A 34 11.09 -18.47 4.42
C GLY A 34 9.74 -17.79 4.61
N GLU A 35 9.68 -16.47 4.46
CA GLU A 35 8.47 -15.67 4.60
C GLU A 35 7.83 -15.39 3.23
N ARG A 36 6.50 -15.47 3.19
CA ARG A 36 5.73 -15.27 1.96
C ARG A 36 5.46 -13.79 1.73
N GLN A 37 5.85 -13.31 0.57
CA GLN A 37 5.69 -11.92 0.17
C GLN A 37 4.44 -11.70 -0.69
N TYR A 38 3.80 -10.56 -0.52
CA TYR A 38 2.62 -10.13 -1.28
C TYR A 38 2.88 -8.77 -1.90
N TYR A 39 2.55 -8.65 -3.19
CA TYR A 39 2.77 -7.43 -3.96
C TYR A 39 1.49 -7.09 -4.71
N ASP A 40 1.19 -5.80 -4.80
CA ASP A 40 0.08 -5.25 -5.58
C ASP A 40 0.25 -5.50 -7.09
N GLN A 41 1.49 -5.42 -7.59
CA GLN A 41 1.90 -5.98 -8.88
C GLN A 41 2.65 -7.29 -8.63
N PRO A 42 2.02 -8.47 -8.84
CA PRO A 42 2.71 -9.74 -8.67
C PRO A 42 3.77 -9.96 -9.77
N PRO A 43 4.71 -10.89 -9.57
CA PRO A 43 5.64 -11.30 -10.63
C PRO A 43 4.91 -11.72 -11.91
N VAL A 44 5.57 -11.54 -13.04
CA VAL A 44 5.03 -11.91 -14.35
C VAL A 44 6.04 -12.75 -15.11
N ILE A 45 5.55 -13.63 -15.98
CA ILE A 45 6.41 -14.34 -16.93
C ILE A 45 6.24 -13.65 -18.27
N ASP A 46 7.28 -12.95 -18.72
CA ASP A 46 7.34 -12.27 -20.01
C ASP A 46 8.46 -12.88 -20.85
N SER A 47 8.15 -13.27 -22.09
CA SER A 47 9.12 -13.85 -23.04
C SER A 47 9.96 -15.01 -22.48
N GLY A 48 9.38 -15.82 -21.59
CA GLY A 48 10.07 -16.94 -20.94
C GLY A 48 11.05 -16.53 -19.84
N ARG A 49 10.92 -15.31 -19.31
CA ARG A 49 11.65 -14.81 -18.13
C ARG A 49 10.67 -14.38 -17.07
N THR A 50 10.99 -14.71 -15.83
CA THR A 50 10.24 -14.23 -14.67
C THR A 50 10.75 -12.85 -14.30
N LEU A 51 9.86 -11.86 -14.39
CA LEU A 51 10.09 -10.50 -13.92
C LEU A 51 9.42 -10.34 -12.55
N VAL A 52 10.12 -9.69 -11.63
CA VAL A 52 9.70 -9.55 -10.23
C VAL A 52 9.74 -8.09 -9.78
N PRO A 53 8.91 -7.68 -8.81
CA PRO A 53 8.95 -6.33 -8.24
C PRO A 53 10.33 -6.04 -7.67
N LEU A 54 11.05 -5.06 -8.24
CA LEU A 54 12.40 -4.73 -7.78
C LEU A 54 12.36 -4.24 -6.34
N ARG A 55 11.53 -3.22 -6.07
CA ARG A 55 11.48 -2.51 -4.80
C ARG A 55 11.27 -3.44 -3.61
N GLY A 56 10.13 -4.13 -3.58
CA GLY A 56 9.78 -4.99 -2.45
C GLY A 56 10.62 -6.27 -2.31
N ILE A 57 11.53 -6.58 -3.25
CA ILE A 57 12.51 -7.65 -3.07
C ILE A 57 13.84 -7.08 -2.58
N PHE A 58 14.26 -5.93 -3.11
CA PHE A 58 15.50 -5.28 -2.71
C PHE A 58 15.40 -4.76 -1.27
N GLU A 59 14.27 -4.16 -0.89
CA GLU A 59 14.02 -3.67 0.47
C GLU A 59 14.00 -4.80 1.50
N GLU A 60 13.35 -5.94 1.17
CA GLU A 60 13.36 -7.13 2.03
C GLU A 60 14.77 -7.71 2.21
N LEU A 61 15.63 -7.56 1.20
CA LEU A 61 17.04 -7.97 1.24
C LEU A 61 17.96 -6.87 1.81
N GLY A 62 17.41 -5.82 2.42
CA GLY A 62 18.16 -4.77 3.11
C GLY A 62 18.70 -3.65 2.24
N ALA A 63 18.22 -3.49 1.00
CA ALA A 63 18.57 -2.40 0.12
C ALA A 63 17.46 -1.33 0.05
N GLN A 64 17.82 -0.07 0.26
CA GLN A 64 16.93 1.07 0.04
C GLN A 64 16.81 1.34 -1.46
N VAL A 65 15.62 1.62 -1.96
CA VAL A 65 15.36 1.83 -3.39
C VAL A 65 14.85 3.24 -3.66
N TYR A 66 15.56 3.96 -4.51
CA TYR A 66 15.20 5.28 -5.00
C TYR A 66 14.73 5.22 -6.46
N TRP A 67 13.82 6.11 -6.83
CA TRP A 67 13.32 6.27 -8.19
C TRP A 67 13.49 7.71 -8.65
N ASP A 68 14.28 7.91 -9.70
CA ASP A 68 14.38 9.17 -10.43
C ASP A 68 13.39 9.17 -11.59
N GLN A 69 12.33 9.97 -11.46
CA GLN A 69 11.30 10.12 -12.47
C GLN A 69 11.80 10.82 -13.75
N ALA A 70 12.75 11.75 -13.64
CA ALA A 70 13.23 12.54 -14.78
C ALA A 70 14.11 11.69 -15.70
N THR A 71 14.93 10.82 -15.14
CA THR A 71 15.81 9.93 -15.89
C THR A 71 15.26 8.52 -16.07
N GLN A 72 14.13 8.22 -15.43
CA GLN A 72 13.53 6.87 -15.37
C GLN A 72 14.54 5.83 -14.84
N THR A 73 15.26 6.19 -13.79
CA THR A 73 16.33 5.38 -13.21
C THR A 73 15.95 4.92 -11.81
N VAL A 74 16.08 3.62 -11.56
CA VAL A 74 16.07 3.05 -10.21
C VAL A 74 17.50 3.01 -9.70
N SER A 75 17.70 3.56 -8.51
CA SER A 75 18.94 3.39 -7.75
C SER A 75 18.62 2.58 -6.50
N ALA A 76 19.45 1.62 -6.13
CA ALA A 76 19.31 0.91 -4.86
C ALA A 76 20.63 0.85 -4.10
N THR A 77 20.58 1.04 -2.79
CA THR A 77 21.77 1.10 -1.92
C THR A 77 21.55 0.25 -0.68
N GLY A 78 22.49 -0.64 -0.38
CA GLY A 78 22.45 -1.53 0.77
C GLY A 78 23.62 -2.51 0.71
N PRO A 79 23.38 -3.84 0.70
CA PRO A 79 24.43 -4.84 0.47
C PRO A 79 25.19 -4.66 -0.85
N ALA A 80 24.56 -4.03 -1.83
CA ALA A 80 25.19 -3.58 -3.07
C ALA A 80 24.58 -2.26 -3.53
N ARG A 81 25.33 -1.50 -4.35
CA ARG A 81 24.83 -0.32 -5.07
C ARG A 81 24.38 -0.73 -6.46
N VAL A 82 23.13 -0.47 -6.80
CA VAL A 82 22.54 -0.80 -8.10
C VAL A 82 22.00 0.44 -8.77
N GLU A 83 22.28 0.60 -10.07
CA GLU A 83 21.70 1.64 -10.91
C GLU A 83 21.13 1.00 -12.18
N LEU A 84 19.86 1.29 -12.48
CA LEU A 84 19.12 0.62 -13.54
C LEU A 84 18.13 1.58 -14.20
N THR A 85 18.25 1.77 -15.50
CA THR A 85 17.36 2.65 -16.28
C THR A 85 16.30 1.82 -17.00
N ILE A 86 15.05 2.27 -16.96
CA ILE A 86 13.92 1.57 -17.57
C ILE A 86 14.09 1.48 -19.09
N GLY A 87 13.81 0.30 -19.65
CA GLY A 87 13.94 0.03 -21.07
C GLY A 87 15.36 -0.30 -21.55
N GLU A 88 16.39 -0.16 -20.70
CA GLU A 88 17.74 -0.57 -21.04
C GLU A 88 18.02 -2.04 -20.71
N ASN A 89 18.85 -2.69 -21.53
CA ASN A 89 19.33 -4.06 -21.31
C ASN A 89 20.62 -4.12 -20.47
N ARG A 90 20.92 -3.04 -19.75
CA ARG A 90 22.09 -2.91 -18.89
C ARG A 90 21.70 -2.31 -17.56
N ALA A 91 22.37 -2.74 -16.51
CA ALA A 91 22.36 -2.15 -15.19
C ALA A 91 23.81 -2.04 -14.70
N PHE A 92 24.02 -1.33 -13.59
CA PHE A 92 25.29 -1.25 -12.90
C PHE A 92 25.14 -1.80 -11.50
N VAL A 93 26.07 -2.65 -11.06
CA VAL A 93 26.14 -3.20 -9.70
C VAL A 93 27.53 -2.91 -9.17
N ASN A 94 27.62 -2.15 -8.07
CA ASN A 94 28.87 -1.64 -7.49
C ASN A 94 29.78 -0.92 -8.51
N GLY A 95 29.19 -0.30 -9.53
CA GLY A 95 29.89 0.39 -10.63
C GLY A 95 30.23 -0.50 -11.83
N ASP A 96 30.11 -1.83 -11.71
CA ASP A 96 30.34 -2.76 -12.81
C ASP A 96 29.08 -2.95 -13.66
N SER A 97 29.24 -2.98 -14.98
CA SER A 97 28.11 -3.15 -15.90
C SER A 97 27.65 -4.61 -15.96
N VAL A 98 26.36 -4.83 -15.70
CA VAL A 98 25.67 -6.13 -15.78
C VAL A 98 24.63 -6.08 -16.90
N SER A 99 24.56 -7.13 -17.73
CA SER A 99 23.56 -7.22 -18.81
C SER A 99 22.27 -7.87 -18.32
N LEU A 100 21.13 -7.32 -18.73
CA LEU A 100 19.81 -7.86 -18.43
C LEU A 100 19.30 -8.70 -19.62
N ASP A 101 18.83 -9.92 -19.34
CA ASP A 101 18.20 -10.81 -20.33
C ASP A 101 16.94 -10.21 -20.96
N VAL A 102 16.20 -9.43 -20.16
CA VAL A 102 15.01 -8.68 -20.55
C VAL A 102 15.15 -7.31 -19.88
N PRO A 103 14.87 -6.20 -20.59
CA PRO A 103 15.01 -4.88 -20.01
C PRO A 103 14.07 -4.71 -18.81
N ALA A 104 14.44 -3.83 -17.89
CA ALA A 104 13.54 -3.44 -16.82
C ALA A 104 12.29 -2.76 -17.39
N GLN A 105 11.13 -3.08 -16.83
CA GLN A 105 9.83 -2.61 -17.31
C GLN A 105 9.02 -2.01 -16.18
N ILE A 106 8.16 -1.05 -16.50
CA ILE A 106 7.12 -0.59 -15.58
C ILE A 106 5.80 -1.27 -15.96
N ARG A 107 5.13 -1.90 -15.00
CA ARG A 107 3.75 -2.40 -15.13
C ARG A 107 2.95 -1.95 -13.92
N GLN A 108 1.79 -1.35 -14.17
CA GLN A 108 0.89 -0.82 -13.12
C GLN A 108 1.64 0.06 -12.09
N GLY A 109 2.59 0.88 -12.56
CA GLY A 109 3.36 1.77 -11.67
C GLY A 109 4.43 1.08 -10.83
N ARG A 110 4.77 -0.19 -11.10
CA ARG A 110 5.83 -0.93 -10.42
C ARG A 110 6.94 -1.32 -11.38
N THR A 111 8.19 -1.13 -10.97
CA THR A 111 9.37 -1.56 -11.73
C THR A 111 9.60 -3.05 -11.55
N LEU A 112 9.64 -3.77 -12.67
CA LEU A 112 9.88 -5.19 -12.75
C LEU A 112 11.23 -5.47 -13.40
N VAL A 113 12.00 -6.37 -12.79
CA VAL A 113 13.33 -6.78 -13.26
C VAL A 113 13.45 -8.30 -13.35
N PRO A 114 14.36 -8.84 -14.18
CA PRO A 114 14.58 -10.28 -14.25
C PRO A 114 14.97 -10.85 -12.88
N LEU A 115 14.34 -11.96 -12.47
CA LEU A 115 14.64 -12.63 -11.20
C LEU A 115 16.14 -12.96 -11.04
N ARG A 116 16.83 -13.30 -12.13
CA ARG A 116 18.28 -13.60 -12.08
C ARG A 116 19.09 -12.38 -11.64
N PHE A 117 18.71 -11.20 -12.13
CA PHE A 117 19.41 -9.96 -11.81
C PHE A 117 19.36 -9.66 -10.31
N VAL A 118 18.24 -9.93 -9.64
CA VAL A 118 18.11 -9.80 -8.17
C VAL A 118 19.21 -10.60 -7.44
N GLY A 119 19.38 -11.87 -7.80
CA GLY A 119 20.36 -12.74 -7.15
C GLY A 119 21.80 -12.31 -7.43
N GLU A 120 22.10 -11.89 -8.66
CA GLU A 120 23.42 -11.38 -9.04
C GLU A 120 23.75 -10.03 -8.37
N ALA A 121 22.76 -9.15 -8.26
CA ALA A 121 22.94 -7.81 -7.73
C ALA A 121 23.19 -7.80 -6.21
N LEU A 122 22.48 -8.63 -5.45
CA LEU A 122 22.49 -8.61 -3.98
C LEU A 122 23.23 -9.80 -3.35
N GLY A 123 23.84 -10.68 -4.17
CA GLY A 123 24.48 -11.90 -3.69
C GLY A 123 23.51 -12.92 -3.10
N ALA A 124 22.20 -12.76 -3.35
CA ALA A 124 21.15 -13.63 -2.85
C ALA A 124 21.03 -14.91 -3.68
N SER A 125 20.71 -16.03 -3.03
CA SER A 125 20.41 -17.28 -3.72
C SER A 125 18.96 -17.28 -4.21
N VAL A 126 18.77 -17.30 -5.53
CA VAL A 126 17.44 -17.33 -6.15
C VAL A 126 17.12 -18.70 -6.76
N ASN A 127 15.94 -19.24 -6.46
CA ASN A 127 15.42 -20.49 -7.01
C ASN A 127 14.03 -20.30 -7.62
N TRP A 128 13.81 -20.90 -8.79
CA TRP A 128 12.52 -20.94 -9.46
C TRP A 128 12.02 -22.38 -9.58
N ASN A 129 10.85 -22.67 -8.98
CA ASN A 129 10.16 -23.93 -9.16
C ASN A 129 9.05 -23.78 -10.22
N GLY A 130 9.32 -24.24 -11.44
CA GLY A 130 8.36 -24.13 -12.56
C GLY A 130 7.10 -24.98 -12.41
N ALA A 131 7.10 -26.03 -11.57
CA ALA A 131 5.94 -26.89 -11.36
C ALA A 131 4.93 -26.25 -10.39
N THR A 132 5.43 -25.62 -9.32
CA THR A 132 4.60 -24.95 -8.30
C THR A 132 4.49 -23.44 -8.50
N ARG A 133 5.24 -22.88 -9.45
CA ARG A 133 5.38 -21.44 -9.71
C ARG A 133 5.81 -20.64 -8.47
N VAL A 134 6.77 -21.16 -7.72
CA VAL A 134 7.30 -20.52 -6.52
C VAL A 134 8.72 -20.01 -6.79
N ILE A 135 8.95 -18.75 -6.42
CA ILE A 135 10.25 -18.09 -6.37
C ILE A 135 10.71 -18.14 -4.91
N THR A 136 11.88 -18.69 -4.65
CA THR A 136 12.50 -18.68 -3.32
C THR A 136 13.79 -17.89 -3.39
N ILE A 137 13.92 -16.91 -2.52
CA ILE A 137 15.08 -16.03 -2.39
C ILE A 137 15.63 -16.25 -0.99
N LYS A 138 16.95 -16.41 -0.88
CA LYS A 138 17.65 -16.47 0.40
C LYS A 138 18.73 -15.41 0.44
N SER A 139 18.75 -14.63 1.50
CA SER A 139 19.80 -13.66 1.79
C SER A 139 21.16 -14.37 1.92
N PRO A 140 22.28 -13.70 1.58
CA PRO A 140 23.60 -14.25 1.84
C PRO A 140 23.78 -14.46 3.35
N GLU A 141 24.23 -15.65 3.75
CA GLU A 141 24.54 -15.96 5.15
C GLU A 141 25.75 -15.12 5.57
N ILE A 142 25.51 -14.05 6.33
CA ILE A 142 26.60 -13.29 6.96
C ILE A 142 27.15 -14.19 8.07
N GLU A 143 28.21 -14.93 7.76
CA GLU A 143 29.03 -15.58 8.78
C GLU A 143 29.58 -14.46 9.68
N LYS A 144 28.97 -14.34 10.86
CA LYS A 144 29.34 -13.39 11.89
C LYS A 144 30.73 -13.78 12.39
N GLU A 145 31.78 -13.26 11.76
CA GLU A 145 33.13 -13.35 12.31
C GLU A 145 33.09 -12.72 13.70
N ALA A 146 33.25 -13.57 14.72
CA ALA A 146 33.34 -13.17 16.10
C ALA A 146 34.53 -12.22 16.27
N PRO A 147 34.47 -11.23 17.19
CA PRO A 147 35.64 -10.42 17.52
C PRO A 147 36.75 -11.36 17.96
N SER A 148 37.89 -11.35 17.25
CA SER A 148 39.08 -12.09 17.65
C SER A 148 39.53 -11.58 19.01
N GLU A 149 39.60 -12.49 19.99
CA GLU A 149 40.11 -12.25 21.33
C GLU A 149 41.44 -11.48 21.29
N GLU A 150 41.53 -10.40 22.07
CA GLU A 150 42.77 -9.69 22.35
C GLU A 150 43.73 -10.64 23.08
N GLU A 151 44.81 -11.06 22.42
CA GLU A 151 45.94 -11.69 23.09
C GLU A 151 46.86 -10.64 23.74
N ASP A 152 47.04 -10.82 25.04
CA ASP A 152 47.92 -10.11 25.96
C ASP A 152 49.39 -10.09 25.47
N VAL A 153 49.87 -8.92 25.02
CA VAL A 153 51.28 -8.71 24.64
C VAL A 153 52.02 -7.97 25.76
N PRO A 154 53.12 -8.51 26.31
CA PRO A 154 53.89 -7.87 27.37
C PRO A 154 54.66 -6.63 26.85
N PRO A 155 54.96 -5.63 27.70
CA PRO A 155 55.57 -4.38 27.26
C PRO A 155 57.03 -4.60 26.80
N PRO A 156 57.49 -3.90 25.75
CA PRO A 156 58.87 -3.99 25.29
C PRO A 156 59.83 -3.19 26.19
N PRO A 157 61.11 -3.59 26.30
CA PRO A 157 62.08 -2.92 27.16
C PRO A 157 62.58 -1.59 26.56
N ALA A 158 62.88 -0.64 27.45
CA ALA A 158 63.25 0.73 27.13
C ALA A 158 64.51 0.85 26.25
N ALA A 159 64.39 1.63 25.16
CA ALA A 159 65.49 2.14 24.33
C ALA A 159 65.67 3.66 24.57
N PRO A 160 66.87 4.23 24.35
CA PRO A 160 67.24 5.56 24.86
C PRO A 160 66.57 6.70 24.07
N ALA A 161 66.38 7.83 24.75
CA ALA A 161 65.62 8.99 24.28
C ALA A 161 66.16 9.62 22.97
N PRO A 162 65.28 9.97 22.01
CA PRO A 162 65.62 10.82 20.88
C PRO A 162 65.69 12.31 21.30
N PRO A 163 66.41 13.17 20.54
CA PRO A 163 66.48 14.61 20.83
C PRO A 163 65.11 15.29 20.66
N PRO A 164 64.86 16.45 21.30
CA PRO A 164 63.55 17.09 21.27
C PRO A 164 63.21 17.55 19.84
N PRO A 165 61.96 17.33 19.37
CA PRO A 165 61.50 17.89 18.10
C PRO A 165 61.28 19.41 18.23
N PRO A 166 61.36 20.17 17.13
CA PRO A 166 60.88 21.55 17.12
C PRO A 166 59.39 21.58 17.47
N THR A 167 58.99 22.60 18.24
CA THR A 167 57.61 22.81 18.70
C THR A 167 56.64 22.75 17.53
N ALA A 168 55.78 21.72 17.51
CA ALA A 168 54.66 21.62 16.59
C ALA A 168 53.60 22.68 16.94
N PRO A 169 52.87 23.25 15.96
CA PRO A 169 51.66 24.00 16.26
C PRO A 169 50.66 23.08 16.97
N GLU A 170 49.89 23.64 17.91
CA GLU A 170 48.83 22.92 18.63
C GLU A 170 47.87 22.24 17.63
N PRO A 171 47.36 21.03 17.95
CA PRO A 171 46.37 20.38 17.10
C PRO A 171 45.10 21.23 17.07
N ASP A 172 44.62 21.49 15.86
CA ASP A 172 43.26 21.99 15.62
C ASP A 172 42.30 21.03 16.33
N SER A 173 41.45 21.57 17.21
CA SER A 173 40.46 20.79 17.97
C SER A 173 39.49 20.12 17.00
N GLU A 174 39.38 18.79 17.07
CA GLU A 174 38.31 18.00 16.44
C GLU A 174 36.95 18.68 16.69
N PRO A 175 36.10 18.87 15.67
CA PRO A 175 34.81 19.52 15.87
C PRO A 175 33.95 18.73 16.87
N GLU A 176 33.49 19.39 17.94
CA GLU A 176 32.63 18.77 18.95
C GLU A 176 31.24 18.51 18.38
N VAL A 177 30.82 17.24 18.36
CA VAL A 177 29.46 16.81 17.96
C VAL A 177 28.46 17.28 19.03
N PRO A 178 27.34 17.94 18.66
CA PRO A 178 26.33 18.38 19.64
C PRO A 178 25.62 17.19 20.33
N SER A 179 25.04 17.43 21.50
CA SER A 179 24.22 16.43 22.19
C SER A 179 22.86 16.26 21.49
N PRO A 180 22.29 15.05 21.46
CA PRO A 180 20.96 14.81 20.88
C PRO A 180 19.87 15.61 21.61
N PRO A 181 18.78 15.99 20.92
CA PRO A 181 17.63 16.67 21.54
C PRO A 181 16.99 15.87 22.67
N THR A 182 16.57 16.57 23.74
CA THR A 182 15.83 15.99 24.87
C THR A 182 14.40 16.50 24.91
N GLY A 183 13.54 15.85 25.71
CA GLY A 183 12.15 16.28 25.88
C GLY A 183 11.30 16.17 24.62
N ALA A 184 11.76 15.39 23.64
CA ALA A 184 11.02 15.17 22.40
C ALA A 184 9.64 14.56 22.73
N PHE A 185 8.59 15.11 22.12
CA PHE A 185 7.20 14.70 22.33
C PHE A 185 6.39 14.90 21.05
N ALA A 186 5.42 14.00 20.83
CA ALA A 186 4.47 14.09 19.73
C ALA A 186 3.03 14.06 20.26
N TRP A 187 2.16 14.90 19.69
CA TRP A 187 0.71 14.87 19.91
C TRP A 187 -0.03 15.10 18.60
N TYR A 188 -1.33 14.84 18.57
CA TYR A 188 -2.11 14.88 17.34
C TYR A 188 -3.34 15.78 17.48
N SER A 189 -3.85 16.22 16.33
CA SER A 189 -5.20 16.75 16.12
C SER A 189 -5.97 15.81 15.18
N ASP A 190 -7.12 16.25 14.69
CA ASP A 190 -7.90 15.49 13.70
C ASP A 190 -7.25 15.49 12.29
N GLU A 191 -6.31 16.41 12.02
CA GLU A 191 -5.74 16.62 10.68
C GLU A 191 -4.20 16.59 10.64
N ALA A 192 -3.52 16.60 11.78
CA ALA A 192 -2.05 16.72 11.82
C ALA A 192 -1.43 16.07 13.07
N ILE A 193 -0.13 15.80 12.98
CA ILE A 193 0.73 15.46 14.12
C ILE A 193 1.67 16.63 14.38
N TYR A 194 1.79 17.02 15.65
CA TYR A 194 2.71 18.05 16.12
C TYR A 194 3.85 17.39 16.88
N ILE A 195 5.07 17.80 16.56
CA ILE A 195 6.31 17.34 17.19
C ILE A 195 6.98 18.53 17.86
N SER A 196 7.50 18.37 19.08
CA SER A 196 8.32 19.37 19.74
C SER A 196 9.42 18.74 20.60
N TRP A 197 10.40 19.54 21.03
CA TRP A 197 11.51 19.15 21.89
C TRP A 197 11.93 20.32 22.79
N ASP A 198 12.79 20.06 23.78
CA ASP A 198 13.34 21.10 24.64
C ASP A 198 14.25 22.03 23.85
N GLU A 199 14.02 23.34 23.96
CA GLU A 199 14.85 24.36 23.30
C GLU A 199 16.27 24.37 23.89
N ASN A 200 17.28 24.32 23.02
CA ASN A 200 18.68 24.51 23.39
C ASN A 200 19.26 25.72 22.65
N PRO A 201 19.58 26.84 23.34
CA PRO A 201 20.03 28.08 22.71
C PRO A 201 21.44 28.00 22.10
N GLU A 202 22.16 26.89 22.29
CA GLU A 202 23.46 26.65 21.67
C GLU A 202 23.38 25.93 20.31
N ILE A 203 22.20 25.48 19.90
CA ILE A 203 21.95 24.76 18.65
C ILE A 203 21.51 25.76 17.58
N ASP A 204 22.00 25.57 16.34
CA ASP A 204 21.67 26.46 15.23
C ASP A 204 20.29 26.15 14.64
N TYR A 205 19.98 24.85 14.48
CA TYR A 205 18.71 24.31 14.01
C TYR A 205 18.63 22.80 14.24
N TYR A 206 17.48 22.21 13.90
CA TYR A 206 17.20 20.78 14.05
C TYR A 206 16.69 20.19 12.75
N TYR A 207 16.93 18.89 12.54
CA TYR A 207 16.25 18.08 11.53
C TYR A 207 15.28 17.12 12.19
N VAL A 208 14.13 16.95 11.55
CA VAL A 208 13.09 16.00 11.98
C VAL A 208 13.03 14.88 10.98
N TYR A 209 12.88 13.66 11.48
CA TYR A 209 12.76 12.46 10.68
C TYR A 209 11.49 11.71 11.07
N TYR A 210 10.83 11.07 10.11
CA TYR A 210 9.60 10.29 10.29
C TYR A 210 9.70 8.89 9.71
N SER A 211 8.85 7.99 10.19
CA SER A 211 8.68 6.63 9.67
C SER A 211 7.28 6.12 10.00
N ASP A 212 6.77 5.22 9.17
CA ASP A 212 5.60 4.38 9.45
C ASP A 212 5.95 3.13 10.28
N ASN A 213 7.23 2.96 10.61
CA ASN A 213 7.75 1.86 11.42
C ASN A 213 8.65 2.38 12.55
N GLN A 214 8.43 1.86 13.77
CA GLN A 214 9.22 2.21 14.95
C GLN A 214 10.73 1.96 14.75
N ASP A 215 11.09 0.94 13.98
CA ASP A 215 12.48 0.56 13.73
C ASP A 215 13.08 1.27 12.50
N GLY A 216 12.26 2.04 11.78
CA GLY A 216 12.63 2.75 10.55
C GLY A 216 12.37 1.91 9.28
N PRO A 217 12.89 2.37 8.12
CA PRO A 217 13.79 3.50 7.94
C PRO A 217 13.13 4.85 8.24
N TYR A 218 13.92 5.79 8.76
CA TYR A 218 13.49 7.15 9.05
C TYR A 218 13.86 8.08 7.90
N LEU A 219 12.87 8.75 7.30
CA LEU A 219 13.02 9.75 6.25
C LEU A 219 13.09 11.14 6.86
N VAL A 220 13.88 12.04 6.29
CA VAL A 220 13.97 13.42 6.78
C VAL A 220 12.80 14.27 6.26
N PHE A 221 12.33 15.22 7.07
CA PHE A 221 11.37 16.23 6.63
C PHE A 221 11.98 17.16 5.59
N GLY A 222 11.25 17.39 4.50
CA GLY A 222 11.73 18.12 3.33
C GLY A 222 12.36 17.19 2.29
N ASP A 223 13.42 17.66 1.63
CA ASP A 223 14.16 16.89 0.64
C ASP A 223 15.42 16.28 1.28
N GLU A 224 15.78 15.05 0.94
CA GLU A 224 16.98 14.41 1.49
C GLU A 224 18.29 15.16 1.16
N ASN A 225 18.30 15.94 0.08
CA ASN A 225 19.43 16.75 -0.36
C ASN A 225 19.36 18.20 0.15
N ASP A 226 18.20 18.63 0.63
CA ASP A 226 17.98 19.92 1.27
C ASP A 226 17.02 19.75 2.45
N PRO A 227 17.49 19.11 3.55
CA PRO A 227 16.64 18.80 4.68
C PRO A 227 16.09 20.08 5.30
N GLN A 228 14.81 20.06 5.65
CA GLN A 228 14.17 21.24 6.21
C GLN A 228 14.66 21.48 7.63
N ALA A 229 15.26 22.65 7.86
CA ALA A 229 15.72 23.08 9.18
C ALA A 229 14.57 23.65 10.02
N PHE A 230 14.48 23.22 11.28
CA PHE A 230 13.47 23.66 12.25
C PHE A 230 14.12 24.29 13.49
N ASP A 231 13.34 25.10 14.21
CA ASP A 231 13.77 25.80 15.43
C ASP A 231 13.38 25.00 16.68
N TYR A 232 12.10 25.00 17.04
CA TYR A 232 11.56 24.13 18.10
C TYR A 232 10.16 23.62 17.72
N GLY A 233 10.14 22.45 17.10
CA GLY A 233 8.93 21.75 16.69
C GLY A 233 8.50 21.95 15.25
N VAL A 234 7.56 21.10 14.83
CA VAL A 234 7.03 21.00 13.46
C VAL A 234 5.59 20.48 13.50
N GLU A 235 4.82 20.87 12.49
CA GLU A 235 3.50 20.32 12.16
C GLU A 235 3.64 19.43 10.93
N ASP A 236 3.22 18.17 11.07
CA ASP A 236 3.15 17.17 10.02
C ASP A 236 1.70 17.00 9.56
N THR A 237 1.41 17.46 8.35
CA THR A 237 0.08 17.38 7.73
C THR A 237 -0.05 16.21 6.74
N ASP A 238 1.04 15.51 6.43
CA ASP A 238 1.06 14.41 5.45
C ASP A 238 0.87 13.06 6.15
N VAL A 239 -0.10 13.02 7.07
CA VAL A 239 -0.38 11.88 7.94
C VAL A 239 -1.75 11.28 7.61
N TYR A 240 -1.84 9.95 7.58
CA TYR A 240 -3.10 9.25 7.31
C TYR A 240 -3.82 8.83 8.61
N PRO A 241 -5.15 9.04 8.70
CA PRO A 241 -5.93 8.57 9.84
C PRO A 241 -5.85 7.05 10.02
N GLY A 242 -5.68 6.61 11.26
CA GLY A 242 -5.56 5.18 11.62
C GLY A 242 -4.13 4.64 11.60
N GLU A 243 -3.17 5.42 11.10
CA GLU A 243 -1.76 5.03 11.08
C GLU A 243 -0.98 5.62 12.27
N THR A 244 0.00 4.87 12.76
CA THR A 244 0.95 5.34 13.76
C THR A 244 2.23 5.80 13.09
N TRP A 245 2.57 7.06 13.30
CA TRP A 245 3.80 7.67 12.79
C TRP A 245 4.82 7.81 13.90
N TYR A 246 6.07 7.52 13.57
CA TYR A 246 7.21 7.54 14.47
C TYR A 246 8.19 8.62 14.04
N TYR A 247 8.72 9.38 14.99
CA TYR A 247 9.62 10.49 14.73
C TYR A 247 10.90 10.44 15.56
N LYS A 248 11.96 11.01 15.01
CA LYS A 248 13.25 11.28 15.66
C LYS A 248 13.72 12.67 15.27
N VAL A 249 14.51 13.30 16.14
CA VAL A 249 15.03 14.65 15.93
C VAL A 249 16.55 14.64 16.15
N THR A 250 17.29 15.38 15.34
CA THR A 250 18.72 15.68 15.55
C THR A 250 18.91 17.18 15.71
N ALA A 251 19.90 17.55 16.51
CA ALA A 251 20.39 18.92 16.65
C ALA A 251 21.62 19.16 15.76
N VAL A 252 21.74 20.34 15.18
CA VAL A 252 22.88 20.75 14.34
C VAL A 252 23.55 22.00 14.92
N LYS A 253 24.87 21.95 15.08
CA LYS A 253 25.69 23.07 15.56
C LYS A 253 26.94 23.18 14.72
N ASN A 254 27.21 24.37 14.17
CA ASN A 254 28.32 24.62 13.25
C ASN A 254 28.37 23.64 12.06
N GLY A 255 27.20 23.17 11.60
CA GLY A 255 27.09 22.19 10.52
C GLY A 255 27.43 20.74 10.90
N VAL A 256 27.63 20.45 12.19
CA VAL A 256 27.78 19.09 12.70
C VAL A 256 26.46 18.63 13.31
N GLU A 257 25.98 17.48 12.86
CA GLU A 257 24.74 16.87 13.32
C GLU A 257 24.99 15.89 14.45
N SER A 258 24.08 15.87 15.42
CA SER A 258 24.09 14.97 16.58
C SER A 258 23.46 13.60 16.28
N ASP A 259 23.56 12.68 17.24
CA ASP A 259 22.74 11.47 17.26
C ASP A 259 21.23 11.79 17.36
N PHE A 260 20.39 10.79 17.07
CA PHE A 260 18.94 10.91 17.22
C PHE A 260 18.49 11.06 18.68
N SER A 261 17.40 11.82 18.88
CA SER A 261 16.56 11.73 20.06
C SER A 261 15.99 10.32 20.27
N ASN A 262 15.34 10.09 21.41
CA ASN A 262 14.47 8.92 21.54
C ASN A 262 13.36 8.95 20.47
N VAL A 263 12.88 7.76 20.10
CA VAL A 263 11.69 7.63 19.25
C VAL A 263 10.48 8.17 20.00
N ILE A 264 9.70 9.00 19.31
CA ILE A 264 8.39 9.48 19.73
C ILE A 264 7.38 9.11 18.65
N SER A 265 6.09 9.03 19.00
CA SER A 265 5.08 8.61 18.04
C SER A 265 3.72 9.19 18.38
N ALA A 266 2.90 9.40 17.36
CA ALA A 266 1.50 9.76 17.50
C ALA A 266 0.68 9.08 16.39
N SER A 267 -0.65 9.12 16.52
CA SER A 267 -1.56 8.56 15.51
C SER A 267 -2.75 9.49 15.38
N VAL A 268 -3.03 9.92 14.15
CA VAL A 268 -4.29 10.62 13.87
C VAL A 268 -5.40 9.58 13.96
N PRO A 269 -6.42 9.77 14.81
CA PRO A 269 -7.48 8.79 14.94
C PRO A 269 -8.18 8.62 13.59
N GLN A 270 -8.36 7.38 13.15
CA GLN A 270 -9.29 7.09 12.07
C GLN A 270 -10.68 7.43 12.57
N SER A 271 -11.40 8.33 11.90
CA SER A 271 -12.85 8.33 12.05
C SER A 271 -13.34 6.94 11.66
N GLU A 272 -14.24 6.33 12.44
CA GLU A 272 -14.99 5.18 11.94
C GLU A 272 -15.50 5.56 10.54
N PRO A 273 -15.38 4.69 9.52
CA PRO A 273 -15.99 4.99 8.23
C PRO A 273 -17.42 5.41 8.53
N GLU A 274 -17.83 6.62 8.13
CA GLU A 274 -19.21 7.04 8.32
C GLU A 274 -20.06 5.89 7.76
N ALA A 275 -20.85 5.27 8.63
CA ALA A 275 -21.69 4.16 8.23
C ALA A 275 -22.46 4.65 7.00
N LEU A 276 -22.24 4.03 5.83
CA LEU A 276 -22.90 4.49 4.61
C LEU A 276 -24.40 4.44 4.89
N ASP A 277 -25.04 5.61 4.89
CA ASP A 277 -26.49 5.70 5.00
C ASP A 277 -27.05 5.17 3.68
N LEU A 278 -27.43 3.90 3.70
CA LEU A 278 -28.00 3.24 2.54
C LEU A 278 -29.51 3.49 2.52
N HIS A 279 -29.94 4.19 1.49
CA HIS A 279 -31.33 4.54 1.26
C HIS A 279 -32.00 3.49 0.39
N ILE A 280 -33.27 3.22 0.67
CA ILE A 280 -34.15 2.49 -0.22
C ILE A 280 -34.97 3.49 -1.01
N VAL A 281 -34.88 3.41 -2.34
CA VAL A 281 -35.53 4.35 -3.25
C VAL A 281 -36.28 3.58 -4.33
N ALA A 282 -37.48 4.01 -4.68
CA ALA A 282 -38.22 3.41 -5.78
C ALA A 282 -37.54 3.70 -7.13
N ASP A 283 -37.43 2.69 -8.00
CA ASP A 283 -37.06 2.88 -9.41
C ASP A 283 -38.27 3.41 -10.21
N ASP A 284 -38.83 4.55 -9.76
CA ASP A 284 -39.86 5.30 -10.47
C ASP A 284 -39.35 6.67 -10.90
N TYR A 285 -40.16 7.42 -11.65
CA TYR A 285 -39.73 8.69 -12.23
C TYR A 285 -39.29 9.72 -11.17
N ASP A 286 -39.83 9.61 -9.96
CA ASP A 286 -39.62 10.58 -8.88
C ASP A 286 -38.53 10.12 -7.91
N ASN A 287 -37.94 8.93 -8.09
CA ASN A 287 -37.04 8.31 -7.11
C ASN A 287 -37.64 8.38 -5.70
N THR A 288 -38.87 7.88 -5.55
CA THR A 288 -39.61 7.99 -4.30
C THR A 288 -38.82 7.36 -3.16
N TYR A 289 -38.53 8.12 -2.10
CA TYR A 289 -37.83 7.62 -0.93
C TYR A 289 -38.69 6.63 -0.12
N LEU A 290 -38.11 5.49 0.24
CA LEU A 290 -38.78 4.35 0.89
C LEU A 290 -38.15 3.97 2.25
N GLY A 291 -37.19 4.74 2.76
CA GLY A 291 -36.58 4.58 4.08
C GLY A 291 -35.09 4.22 4.07
N LEU A 292 -34.49 4.10 5.25
CA LEU A 292 -33.08 3.73 5.45
C LEU A 292 -32.93 2.24 5.74
N ALA A 293 -31.86 1.65 5.20
CA ALA A 293 -31.41 0.31 5.52
C ALA A 293 -30.43 0.34 6.71
N THR A 294 -30.92 0.80 7.87
CA THR A 294 -30.13 0.97 9.10
C THR A 294 -30.83 0.32 10.30
N THR A 295 -30.25 0.38 11.50
CA THR A 295 -30.78 -0.24 12.72
C THR A 295 -32.27 0.08 12.98
N TYR A 296 -33.00 -0.85 13.60
CA TYR A 296 -34.45 -0.72 13.87
C TYR A 296 -34.81 0.41 14.85
N TYR A 297 -33.83 1.08 15.45
CA TYR A 297 -34.04 2.22 16.32
C TYR A 297 -34.16 3.55 15.57
N HIS A 298 -33.69 3.61 14.33
CA HIS A 298 -33.79 4.82 13.52
C HIS A 298 -35.22 5.05 13.06
N GLU A 299 -35.67 6.32 13.03
CA GLU A 299 -37.05 6.66 12.67
C GLU A 299 -37.37 6.33 11.20
N ASP A 300 -36.40 6.54 10.32
CA ASP A 300 -36.53 6.21 8.90
C ASP A 300 -36.22 4.75 8.55
N SER A 301 -35.84 3.90 9.52
CA SER A 301 -35.42 2.54 9.21
C SER A 301 -36.56 1.70 8.63
N ILE A 302 -36.27 0.98 7.55
CA ILE A 302 -37.17 -0.04 7.00
C ILE A 302 -37.37 -1.23 7.97
N TYR A 303 -36.56 -1.36 9.02
CA TYR A 303 -36.71 -2.40 10.03
C TYR A 303 -37.43 -1.91 11.29
N ASN A 304 -37.73 -0.61 11.39
CA ASN A 304 -38.51 -0.06 12.49
C ASN A 304 -40.01 -0.21 12.22
N GLU A 305 -40.58 -1.33 12.67
CA GLU A 305 -42.00 -1.68 12.45
C GLU A 305 -42.99 -0.66 13.04
N ASN A 306 -42.54 0.19 13.97
CA ASN A 306 -43.38 1.22 14.59
C ASN A 306 -43.42 2.53 13.78
N GLU A 307 -42.53 2.67 12.80
CA GLU A 307 -42.34 3.90 12.04
C GLU A 307 -42.77 3.77 10.58
N PHE A 308 -42.77 4.91 9.88
CA PHE A 308 -43.46 5.09 8.61
C PHE A 308 -42.96 4.17 7.49
N TYR A 309 -41.65 3.90 7.43
CA TYR A 309 -41.03 3.10 6.36
C TYR A 309 -40.87 1.62 6.71
N GLY A 310 -40.76 1.26 7.99
CA GLY A 310 -40.69 -0.14 8.43
C GLY A 310 -42.04 -0.79 8.74
N SER A 311 -43.11 -0.01 8.96
CA SER A 311 -44.40 -0.57 9.35
C SER A 311 -45.13 -1.30 8.22
N SER A 312 -45.82 -2.38 8.59
CA SER A 312 -46.69 -3.16 7.68
C SER A 312 -47.94 -2.41 7.17
N THR A 313 -48.14 -1.17 7.61
CA THR A 313 -49.28 -0.31 7.20
C THR A 313 -48.83 0.99 6.52
N GLY A 314 -47.54 1.29 6.52
CA GLY A 314 -46.97 2.50 5.93
C GLY A 314 -47.15 2.53 4.41
N PRO A 315 -47.58 3.66 3.82
CA PRO A 315 -47.89 3.74 2.38
C PRO A 315 -46.64 3.67 1.48
N PHE A 316 -45.45 3.90 2.04
CA PHE A 316 -44.16 3.79 1.34
C PHE A 316 -43.34 2.58 1.80
N SER A 317 -43.80 1.84 2.81
CA SER A 317 -43.08 0.66 3.29
C SER A 317 -43.09 -0.46 2.25
N ILE A 318 -41.92 -1.05 2.01
CA ILE A 318 -41.80 -2.29 1.22
C ILE A 318 -42.43 -3.48 1.94
N TRP A 319 -42.65 -3.40 3.27
CA TRP A 319 -43.27 -4.47 4.07
C TRP A 319 -44.78 -4.39 4.14
N ASN A 320 -45.38 -3.30 3.66
CA ASN A 320 -46.82 -3.18 3.56
C ASN A 320 -47.33 -3.85 2.26
N PRO A 321 -48.04 -4.99 2.34
CA PRO A 321 -48.51 -5.72 1.16
C PRO A 321 -49.58 -4.96 0.36
N TYR A 322 -50.12 -3.86 0.90
CA TYR A 322 -51.06 -2.98 0.22
C TYR A 322 -50.41 -1.71 -0.35
N SER A 323 -49.12 -1.48 -0.09
CA SER A 323 -48.39 -0.34 -0.66
C SER A 323 -48.05 -0.58 -2.13
N LYS A 324 -47.68 0.49 -2.85
CA LYS A 324 -47.17 0.40 -4.24
C LYS A 324 -45.90 -0.46 -4.32
N PHE A 325 -45.14 -0.56 -3.22
CA PHE A 325 -43.79 -1.11 -3.17
C PHE A 325 -43.70 -2.47 -2.46
N GLY A 326 -44.72 -2.91 -1.73
CA GLY A 326 -44.73 -4.18 -0.99
C GLY A 326 -45.69 -5.27 -1.48
N ASN A 327 -46.51 -4.99 -2.49
CA ASN A 327 -47.51 -5.94 -3.00
C ASN A 327 -46.93 -7.03 -3.94
N ASP A 328 -47.63 -8.14 -4.11
CA ASP A 328 -47.14 -9.31 -4.85
C ASP A 328 -47.32 -9.26 -6.38
N TYR A 329 -47.78 -8.15 -6.95
CA TYR A 329 -48.12 -8.03 -8.38
C TYR A 329 -47.55 -6.80 -9.10
N GLY A 330 -47.16 -5.78 -8.36
CA GLY A 330 -46.80 -4.46 -8.87
C GLY A 330 -45.43 -4.43 -9.53
N MET A 331 -45.27 -3.63 -10.58
CA MET A 331 -43.98 -3.56 -11.28
C MET A 331 -42.87 -2.84 -10.49
N TYR A 332 -43.27 -2.07 -9.47
CA TYR A 332 -42.39 -1.35 -8.54
C TYR A 332 -42.20 -2.04 -7.20
N SER A 333 -42.71 -3.27 -7.03
CA SER A 333 -42.67 -3.92 -5.73
C SER A 333 -41.47 -4.82 -5.54
N ALA A 334 -40.93 -4.79 -4.32
CA ALA A 334 -39.97 -5.75 -3.82
C ALA A 334 -40.49 -7.20 -3.80
N PHE A 335 -41.80 -7.40 -3.61
CA PHE A 335 -42.42 -8.73 -3.44
C PHE A 335 -43.16 -9.23 -4.68
N SER A 336 -43.01 -8.57 -5.82
CA SER A 336 -43.58 -9.04 -7.08
C SER A 336 -42.58 -9.91 -7.85
N PRO A 337 -42.92 -11.17 -8.18
CA PRO A 337 -42.05 -12.06 -8.96
C PRO A 337 -41.91 -11.63 -10.42
N ILE A 338 -42.66 -10.60 -10.84
CA ILE A 338 -42.64 -10.00 -12.17
C ILE A 338 -42.27 -8.52 -12.14
N ALA A 339 -41.71 -8.03 -11.02
CA ALA A 339 -41.25 -6.66 -10.88
C ALA A 339 -40.28 -6.30 -12.01
N LYS A 340 -40.46 -5.13 -12.61
CA LYS A 340 -39.57 -4.61 -13.68
C LYS A 340 -38.64 -3.52 -13.16
N TYR A 341 -39.12 -2.76 -12.18
CA TYR A 341 -38.45 -1.59 -11.61
C TYR A 341 -38.56 -1.66 -10.09
N PRO A 342 -38.03 -2.72 -9.45
CA PRO A 342 -38.10 -2.85 -7.99
C PRO A 342 -37.37 -1.71 -7.28
N PRO A 343 -37.57 -1.55 -5.96
CA PRO A 343 -36.77 -0.63 -5.16
C PRO A 343 -35.26 -0.87 -5.29
N MET A 344 -34.48 0.19 -5.16
CA MET A 344 -33.03 0.22 -5.28
C MET A 344 -32.42 0.55 -3.92
N LEU A 345 -31.27 -0.06 -3.64
CA LEU A 345 -30.39 0.26 -2.52
C LEU A 345 -29.32 1.24 -3.04
N VAL A 346 -29.29 2.46 -2.49
CA VAL A 346 -28.42 3.55 -2.96
C VAL A 346 -27.71 4.25 -1.80
N ASP A 347 -26.52 4.82 -2.04
CA ASP A 347 -25.88 5.75 -1.10
C ASP A 347 -26.29 7.22 -1.37
N ASP A 348 -25.77 8.14 -0.55
CA ASP A 348 -26.00 9.59 -0.67
C ASP A 348 -25.50 10.18 -2.00
N GLU A 349 -24.54 9.53 -2.66
CA GLU A 349 -24.05 9.93 -3.99
C GLU A 349 -24.94 9.42 -5.14
N GLY A 350 -25.93 8.57 -4.81
CA GLY A 350 -26.87 7.98 -5.75
C GLY A 350 -26.30 6.76 -6.49
N PHE A 351 -25.21 6.17 -6.01
CA PHE A 351 -24.68 4.92 -6.55
C PHE A 351 -25.61 3.75 -6.19
N ILE A 352 -25.97 2.93 -7.17
CA ILE A 352 -26.89 1.80 -6.97
C ILE A 352 -26.10 0.53 -6.67
N TYR A 353 -26.25 0.00 -5.47
CA TYR A 353 -25.60 -1.24 -5.04
C TYR A 353 -26.37 -2.48 -5.49
N ALA A 354 -27.70 -2.41 -5.42
CA ALA A 354 -28.57 -3.55 -5.73
C ALA A 354 -30.03 -3.14 -5.92
N ARG A 355 -30.83 -4.09 -6.38
CA ARG A 355 -32.28 -4.00 -6.47
C ARG A 355 -32.93 -4.94 -5.47
N ILE A 356 -33.88 -4.45 -4.69
CA ILE A 356 -34.57 -5.25 -3.67
C ILE A 356 -35.77 -5.93 -4.32
N SER A 357 -35.65 -7.22 -4.63
CA SER A 357 -36.69 -7.95 -5.35
C SER A 357 -36.64 -9.46 -5.12
N ILE A 358 -37.83 -10.07 -5.09
CA ILE A 358 -37.97 -11.53 -5.19
C ILE A 358 -37.95 -12.04 -6.64
N ASN A 359 -37.92 -11.16 -7.64
CA ASN A 359 -37.91 -11.56 -9.04
C ASN A 359 -36.54 -12.18 -9.41
N PRO A 360 -36.47 -13.50 -9.71
CA PRO A 360 -35.20 -14.20 -9.94
C PRO A 360 -34.50 -13.81 -11.26
N TYR A 361 -35.15 -13.01 -12.11
CA TYR A 361 -34.58 -12.55 -13.38
C TYR A 361 -33.84 -11.21 -13.27
N ILE A 362 -33.81 -10.60 -12.09
CA ILE A 362 -33.07 -9.37 -11.82
C ILE A 362 -31.66 -9.76 -11.37
N SER A 363 -30.65 -9.43 -12.19
CA SER A 363 -29.27 -9.90 -12.02
C SER A 363 -28.57 -9.40 -10.76
N ASP A 364 -28.97 -8.22 -10.28
CA ASP A 364 -28.51 -7.55 -9.06
C ASP A 364 -29.61 -7.57 -7.97
N GLY A 365 -30.51 -8.55 -8.05
CA GLY A 365 -31.63 -8.72 -7.13
C GLY A 365 -31.20 -9.28 -5.78
N ILE A 366 -31.49 -8.55 -4.70
CA ILE A 366 -31.40 -9.03 -3.32
C ILE A 366 -32.81 -9.33 -2.82
N HIS A 367 -32.98 -10.50 -2.22
CA HIS A 367 -34.24 -10.85 -1.58
C HIS A 367 -34.50 -9.90 -0.38
N PRO A 368 -35.71 -9.32 -0.21
CA PRO A 368 -35.96 -8.34 0.86
C PRO A 368 -35.57 -8.81 2.26
N TYR A 369 -35.84 -10.08 2.60
CA TYR A 369 -35.45 -10.66 3.90
C TYR A 369 -33.95 -10.93 4.08
N ASP A 370 -33.16 -10.96 3.01
CA ASP A 370 -31.71 -11.21 3.09
C ASP A 370 -30.93 -9.90 3.26
N LEU A 371 -31.59 -8.74 3.12
CA LEU A 371 -30.97 -7.43 3.16
C LEU A 371 -30.32 -7.13 4.52
N TYR A 372 -31.00 -7.46 5.63
CA TYR A 372 -30.47 -7.22 6.98
C TYR A 372 -29.16 -7.99 7.23
N ASP A 373 -29.16 -9.29 6.95
CA ASP A 373 -27.98 -10.16 7.12
C ASP A 373 -26.84 -9.75 6.18
N LEU A 374 -27.14 -9.21 5.00
CA LEU A 374 -26.12 -8.71 4.08
C LEU A 374 -25.46 -7.44 4.63
N LEU A 375 -26.24 -6.52 5.19
CA LEU A 375 -25.73 -5.26 5.74
C LEU A 375 -24.89 -5.50 6.99
N ASP A 376 -25.41 -6.30 7.94
CA ASP A 376 -24.73 -6.66 9.18
C ASP A 376 -23.38 -7.36 8.92
N ARG A 377 -23.33 -8.28 7.94
CA ARG A 377 -22.07 -8.96 7.55
C ARG A 377 -21.02 -8.03 6.95
N ASN A 378 -21.43 -6.91 6.39
CA ASN A 378 -20.53 -5.95 5.75
C ASN A 378 -20.26 -4.72 6.63
N GLY A 379 -20.74 -4.72 7.89
CA GLY A 379 -20.48 -3.66 8.86
C GLY A 379 -21.35 -2.42 8.69
N TYR A 380 -22.56 -2.57 8.12
CA TYR A 380 -23.56 -1.51 7.97
C TYR A 380 -24.72 -1.65 8.95
#